data_AF-A0A954K3B3-F1
#
_entry.id   AF-A0A954K3B3-F1
#
_cell.length_a   1.000
_cell.length_b   1.000
_cell.length_c   1.000
_cell.angle_alpha   90.00
_cell.angle_beta   90.00
_cell.angle_gamma   90.00
#
_symmetry.space_group_name_H-M   'P 1'
#
loop_
_entity.id
_entity.type
_entity.pdbx_description
1 polymer ?
#
loop_
_entity_poly.entity_id
_entity_poly.type
_entity_poly.pdbx_seq_one_letter_code
_entity_poly.pdbx_strand_id
1 'polypeptide(L)'
;AGRPIFLKMVYHGPRAMEELVAYDPHLVVGILGGSAGTTLDAFQLIYDARKYGARVALFGRKINQAEHQLAFIQFLRFLVEDKIQPVEAVQAYHGVLQELGIKPHRELEVDLTYQTAVMSYGGEDGKTFSFPTQKANGKPAAKTSGTTGSSQPATHGNGAPNFASMNSEQRLAYHQNRLNRMFGE
;
A
#
# COMPACT_ATOMS: atom_id res chain seq x y z
N ALA A 1 17.34 -27.69 -7.94
CA ALA A 1 16.37 -27.35 -6.88
C ALA A 1 16.52 -25.86 -6.58
N GLY A 2 15.47 -25.05 -6.73
CA GLY A 2 15.58 -23.59 -6.56
C GLY A 2 14.52 -22.72 -7.24
N ARG A 3 13.60 -23.32 -8.02
CA ARG A 3 12.48 -22.57 -8.59
C ARG A 3 11.47 -22.22 -7.48
N PRO A 4 11.09 -20.94 -7.30
CA PRO A 4 10.03 -20.59 -6.37
C PRO A 4 8.71 -21.22 -6.82
N ILE A 5 7.94 -21.74 -5.87
CA ILE A 5 6.60 -22.30 -6.11
C ILE A 5 5.48 -21.27 -5.91
N PHE A 6 5.84 -20.11 -5.36
CA PHE A 6 4.90 -19.06 -4.98
C PHE A 6 5.54 -17.68 -5.19
N LEU A 7 4.76 -16.74 -5.73
CA LEU A 7 5.15 -15.35 -5.94
C LEU A 7 4.14 -14.42 -5.26
N LYS A 8 4.62 -13.67 -4.27
CA LYS A 8 3.87 -12.61 -3.57
C LYS A 8 4.15 -11.26 -4.22
N MET A 9 3.15 -10.62 -4.78
CA MET A 9 3.32 -9.34 -5.49
C MET A 9 2.09 -8.44 -5.43
N VAL A 10 2.24 -7.20 -5.89
CA VAL A 10 1.11 -6.27 -6.04
C VAL A 10 0.27 -6.67 -7.25
N TYR A 11 -1.05 -6.47 -7.16
CA TYR A 11 -1.91 -6.59 -8.34
C TYR A 11 -1.73 -5.37 -9.25
N HIS A 12 -1.20 -5.59 -10.45
CA HIS A 12 -0.96 -4.54 -11.45
C HIS A 12 -2.02 -4.52 -12.57
N GLY A 13 -3.20 -5.09 -12.28
CA GLY A 13 -4.31 -5.16 -13.21
C GLY A 13 -4.35 -6.42 -14.07
N PRO A 14 -5.38 -6.53 -14.93
CA PRO A 14 -5.75 -7.77 -15.63
C PRO A 14 -4.62 -8.35 -16.48
N ARG A 15 -4.14 -7.56 -17.44
CA ARG A 15 -3.17 -7.99 -18.44
C ARG A 15 -1.86 -8.50 -17.81
N ALA A 16 -1.33 -7.77 -16.83
CA ALA A 16 -0.10 -8.15 -16.15
C ALA A 16 -0.26 -9.46 -15.36
N MET A 17 -1.42 -9.67 -14.75
CA MET A 17 -1.72 -10.92 -14.03
C MET A 17 -1.83 -12.10 -15.00
N GLU A 18 -2.57 -11.93 -16.10
CA GLU A 18 -2.72 -12.97 -17.13
C GLU A 18 -1.38 -13.35 -17.76
N GLU A 19 -0.55 -12.37 -18.14
CA GLU A 19 0.79 -12.60 -18.71
C GLU A 19 1.68 -13.39 -17.75
N LEU A 20 1.67 -13.04 -16.46
CA LEU A 20 2.48 -13.72 -15.45
C LEU A 20 2.02 -15.15 -15.18
N VAL A 21 0.71 -15.35 -15.06
CA VAL A 21 0.13 -16.69 -14.83
C VAL A 21 0.34 -17.59 -16.06
N ALA A 22 0.28 -17.03 -17.27
CA ALA A 22 0.55 -17.76 -18.51
C ALA A 22 2.04 -18.12 -18.69
N TYR A 23 2.95 -17.27 -18.18
CA TYR A 23 4.40 -17.50 -18.29
C TYR A 23 4.87 -18.76 -17.56
N ASP A 24 4.32 -19.03 -16.37
CA ASP A 24 4.67 -20.20 -15.57
C ASP A 24 3.44 -20.82 -14.89
N PRO A 25 2.84 -21.89 -15.47
CA PRO A 25 1.65 -22.52 -14.89
C PRO A 25 1.94 -23.27 -13.58
N HIS A 26 3.20 -23.49 -13.22
CA HIS A 26 3.58 -24.13 -11.96
C HIS A 26 3.79 -23.11 -10.82
N LEU A 27 3.84 -21.81 -11.12
CA LEU A 27 4.01 -20.76 -10.13
C LEU A 27 2.66 -20.30 -9.59
N VAL A 28 2.46 -20.43 -8.29
CA VAL A 28 1.29 -19.87 -7.62
C VAL A 28 1.48 -18.36 -7.47
N VAL A 29 0.73 -17.57 -8.23
CA VAL A 29 0.75 -16.11 -8.11
C VAL A 29 -0.22 -15.65 -7.02
N GLY A 30 0.29 -14.89 -6.05
CA GLY A 30 -0.46 -14.31 -4.95
C GLY A 30 -0.39 -12.79 -4.92
N ILE A 31 -1.52 -12.16 -4.60
CA ILE A 31 -1.62 -10.69 -4.53
C ILE A 31 -1.53 -10.17 -3.09
N LEU A 32 -0.94 -8.98 -2.96
CA LEU A 32 -0.87 -8.21 -1.74
C LEU A 32 -2.10 -7.31 -1.58
N GLY A 33 -2.55 -7.10 -0.34
CA GLY A 33 -3.71 -6.26 -0.06
C GLY A 33 -3.48 -4.75 -0.05
N GLY A 34 -2.26 -4.26 0.18
CA GLY A 34 -2.02 -2.81 0.31
C GLY A 34 -2.55 -2.21 1.63
N SER A 35 -2.97 -0.93 1.61
CA SER A 35 -3.64 -0.25 2.73
C SER A 35 -5.03 -0.83 2.99
N ALA A 36 -5.67 -0.49 4.13
CA ALA A 36 -7.03 -0.97 4.39
C ALA A 36 -8.02 -0.50 3.30
N GLY A 37 -8.01 0.81 2.97
CA GLY A 37 -8.96 1.38 2.01
C GLY A 37 -10.42 1.21 2.49
N THR A 38 -11.34 1.18 1.54
CA THR A 38 -12.74 0.79 1.76
C THR A 38 -12.91 -0.74 1.74
N THR A 39 -14.06 -1.22 2.22
CA THR A 39 -14.44 -2.62 2.09
C THR A 39 -14.53 -3.01 0.61
N LEU A 40 -15.07 -2.14 -0.25
CA LEU A 40 -15.12 -2.39 -1.68
C LEU A 40 -13.71 -2.56 -2.28
N ASP A 41 -12.72 -1.77 -1.86
CA ASP A 41 -11.35 -1.92 -2.35
C ASP A 41 -10.79 -3.32 -2.08
N ALA A 42 -11.13 -3.92 -0.94
CA ALA A 42 -10.70 -5.27 -0.61
C ALA A 42 -11.45 -6.32 -1.44
N PHE A 43 -12.77 -6.18 -1.53
CA PHE A 43 -13.65 -7.16 -2.17
C PHE A 43 -13.48 -7.17 -3.69
N GLN A 44 -13.34 -6.00 -4.30
CA GLN A 44 -13.07 -5.87 -5.73
C GLN A 44 -11.66 -6.40 -6.07
N LEU A 45 -10.65 -6.09 -5.24
CA LEU A 45 -9.28 -6.55 -5.46
C LEU A 45 -9.15 -8.07 -5.49
N ILE A 46 -9.75 -8.78 -4.51
CA ILE A 46 -9.69 -10.25 -4.49
C ILE A 46 -10.50 -10.85 -5.64
N TYR A 47 -11.64 -10.24 -5.99
CA TYR A 47 -12.50 -10.68 -7.09
C TYR A 47 -11.77 -10.58 -8.43
N ASP A 48 -11.18 -9.41 -8.73
CA ASP A 48 -10.43 -9.19 -9.97
C ASP A 48 -9.18 -10.06 -10.04
N ALA A 49 -8.38 -10.11 -8.98
CA ALA A 49 -7.16 -10.92 -8.99
C ALA A 49 -7.44 -12.40 -9.24
N ARG A 50 -8.50 -12.96 -8.63
CA ARG A 50 -8.94 -14.34 -8.89
C ARG A 50 -9.35 -14.51 -10.34
N LYS A 51 -10.17 -13.60 -10.88
CA LYS A 51 -10.65 -13.62 -12.27
C LYS A 51 -9.50 -13.72 -13.27
N TYR A 52 -8.40 -13.02 -13.02
CA TYR A 52 -7.24 -12.98 -13.93
C TYR A 52 -6.13 -13.99 -13.60
N GLY A 53 -6.37 -14.92 -12.67
CA GLY A 53 -5.51 -16.10 -12.50
C GLY A 53 -4.71 -16.15 -11.20
N ALA A 54 -4.75 -15.12 -10.35
CA ALA A 54 -4.17 -15.22 -9.02
C ALA A 54 -4.87 -16.34 -8.22
N ARG A 55 -4.13 -16.98 -7.32
CA ARG A 55 -4.60 -18.12 -6.52
C ARG A 55 -4.54 -17.86 -5.01
N VAL A 56 -3.89 -16.78 -4.59
CA VAL A 56 -3.71 -16.43 -3.18
C VAL A 56 -3.89 -14.92 -2.98
N ALA A 57 -4.54 -14.52 -1.89
CA ALA A 57 -4.60 -13.13 -1.44
C ALA A 57 -3.99 -12.99 -0.04
N LEU A 58 -3.07 -12.04 0.12
CA LEU A 58 -2.27 -11.83 1.33
C LEU A 58 -2.68 -10.49 1.95
N PHE A 59 -3.88 -10.48 2.54
CA PHE A 59 -4.46 -9.30 3.16
C PHE A 59 -4.03 -9.22 4.62
N GLY A 60 -3.30 -8.16 4.97
CA GLY A 60 -2.93 -7.86 6.36
C GLY A 60 -3.83 -6.76 6.91
N ARG A 61 -3.51 -5.50 6.58
CA ARG A 61 -4.24 -4.30 7.05
C ARG A 61 -5.73 -4.35 6.76
N LYS A 62 -6.13 -4.79 5.57
CA LYS A 62 -7.54 -4.96 5.17
C LYS A 62 -8.32 -5.84 6.16
N ILE A 63 -7.73 -6.93 6.64
CA ILE A 63 -8.36 -7.81 7.63
C ILE A 63 -8.25 -7.19 9.02
N ASN A 64 -7.03 -6.82 9.45
CA ASN A 64 -6.79 -6.35 10.82
C ASN A 64 -7.58 -5.09 11.18
N GLN A 65 -7.86 -4.22 10.20
CA GLN A 65 -8.57 -2.95 10.40
C GLN A 65 -10.06 -3.03 10.01
N ALA A 66 -10.57 -4.22 9.69
CA ALA A 66 -12.01 -4.45 9.55
C ALA A 66 -12.71 -4.43 10.91
N GLU A 67 -13.95 -3.96 10.95
CA GLU A 67 -14.79 -3.90 12.14
C GLU A 67 -15.08 -5.29 12.72
N HIS A 68 -15.30 -6.28 11.85
CA HIS A 68 -15.54 -7.67 12.25
C HIS A 68 -14.79 -8.66 11.35
N GLN A 69 -13.57 -9.01 11.78
CA GLN A 69 -12.59 -9.79 11.01
C GLN A 69 -13.13 -11.14 10.51
N LEU A 70 -13.89 -11.87 11.34
CA LEU A 70 -14.45 -13.17 10.96
C LEU A 70 -15.49 -13.04 9.85
N ALA A 71 -16.38 -12.05 9.95
CA ALA A 71 -17.38 -11.79 8.90
C ALA A 71 -16.68 -11.32 7.63
N PHE A 72 -15.69 -10.44 7.75
CA PHE A 72 -14.90 -9.97 6.62
C PHE A 72 -14.24 -11.13 5.86
N ILE A 73 -13.56 -12.05 6.56
CA ILE A 73 -12.95 -13.25 5.96
C ILE A 73 -14.01 -14.16 5.33
N GLN A 74 -15.20 -14.29 5.95
CA GLN A 74 -16.30 -15.06 5.38
C GLN A 74 -16.76 -14.49 4.04
N PHE A 75 -16.88 -13.17 3.91
CA PHE A 75 -17.20 -12.53 2.63
C PHE A 75 -16.08 -12.67 1.60
N LEU A 76 -14.80 -12.58 2.01
CA LEU A 76 -13.68 -12.89 1.11
C LEU A 76 -13.79 -14.31 0.56
N ARG A 77 -14.23 -15.27 1.39
CA ARG A 77 -14.46 -16.66 0.95
C ARG A 77 -15.62 -16.75 -0.04
N PHE A 78 -16.74 -16.08 0.22
CA PHE A 78 -17.87 -16.07 -0.71
C PHE A 78 -17.51 -15.46 -2.07
N LEU A 79 -16.66 -14.42 -2.09
CA LEU A 79 -16.18 -13.79 -3.32
C LEU A 79 -15.28 -14.72 -4.16
N VAL A 80 -14.38 -15.47 -3.52
CA VAL A 80 -13.52 -16.43 -4.25
C VAL A 80 -14.28 -17.68 -4.70
N GLU A 81 -15.39 -18.01 -4.03
CA GLU A 81 -16.31 -19.10 -4.39
C GLU A 81 -17.41 -18.64 -5.38
N ASP A 82 -17.34 -17.41 -5.91
CA ASP A 82 -18.33 -16.84 -6.84
C ASP A 82 -19.78 -16.83 -6.33
N LYS A 83 -19.97 -16.82 -5.00
CA LYS A 83 -21.29 -16.84 -4.36
C LYS A 83 -21.94 -15.46 -4.26
N ILE A 84 -21.15 -14.40 -4.37
CA ILE A 84 -21.59 -13.02 -4.18
C ILE A 84 -20.71 -12.07 -5.01
N GLN A 85 -21.27 -10.95 -5.45
CA GLN A 85 -20.51 -9.90 -6.16
C GLN A 85 -19.94 -8.86 -5.18
N PRO A 86 -18.86 -8.13 -5.52
CA PRO A 86 -18.22 -7.19 -4.60
C PRO A 86 -19.15 -6.16 -3.97
N VAL A 87 -20.00 -5.51 -4.75
CA VAL A 87 -20.96 -4.49 -4.26
C VAL A 87 -21.98 -5.10 -3.30
N GLU A 88 -22.55 -6.26 -3.67
CA GLU A 88 -23.50 -6.99 -2.83
C GLU A 88 -22.84 -7.46 -1.53
N ALA A 89 -21.58 -7.90 -1.58
CA ALA A 89 -20.82 -8.31 -0.42
C ALA A 89 -20.59 -7.15 0.57
N VAL A 90 -20.34 -5.93 0.09
CA VAL A 90 -20.23 -4.75 0.97
C VAL A 90 -21.57 -4.51 1.68
N GLN A 91 -22.67 -4.52 0.94
CA GLN A 91 -24.01 -4.33 1.52
C GLN A 91 -24.35 -5.40 2.55
N ALA A 92 -24.08 -6.67 2.23
CA ALA A 92 -24.31 -7.79 3.13
C ALA A 92 -23.41 -7.72 4.38
N TYR A 93 -22.15 -7.29 4.24
CA TYR A 93 -21.25 -7.07 5.37
C TYR A 93 -21.78 -5.98 6.30
N HIS A 94 -22.28 -4.86 5.76
CA HIS A 94 -22.96 -3.83 6.56
C HIS A 94 -24.22 -4.36 7.25
N GLY A 95 -24.99 -5.23 6.61
CA GLY A 95 -26.12 -5.94 7.23
C GLY A 95 -25.69 -6.77 8.44
N VAL A 96 -24.60 -7.54 8.31
CA VAL A 96 -24.03 -8.31 9.43
C VAL A 96 -23.56 -7.37 10.56
N LEU A 97 -22.91 -6.25 10.24
CA LEU A 97 -22.52 -5.27 11.26
C LEU A 97 -23.74 -4.71 12.00
N GLN A 98 -24.82 -4.42 11.28
CA GLN A 98 -26.08 -3.95 11.87
C GLN A 98 -26.70 -5.00 12.80
N GLU A 99 -26.78 -6.26 12.39
CA GLU A 99 -27.29 -7.37 13.21
C GLU A 99 -26.49 -7.56 14.49
N LEU A 100 -25.17 -7.36 14.41
CA LEU A 100 -24.25 -7.44 15.55
C LEU A 100 -24.20 -6.17 16.40
N GLY A 101 -24.90 -5.10 16.01
CA GLY A 101 -24.86 -3.80 16.70
C GLY A 101 -23.51 -3.09 16.61
N ILE A 102 -22.68 -3.42 15.62
CA ILE A 102 -21.36 -2.83 15.41
C ILE A 102 -21.51 -1.62 14.49
N LYS A 103 -21.03 -0.45 14.93
CA LYS A 103 -21.02 0.77 14.12
C LYS A 103 -19.93 0.67 13.04
N PRO A 104 -20.27 0.74 11.73
CA PRO A 104 -19.28 0.77 10.67
C PRO A 104 -18.33 1.98 10.79
N HIS A 105 -17.06 1.81 10.39
CA HIS A 105 -16.12 2.93 10.36
C HIS A 105 -16.52 4.00 9.33
N ARG A 106 -17.22 3.59 8.27
CA ARG A 106 -17.68 4.45 7.17
C ARG A 106 -19.14 4.17 6.87
N GLU A 107 -19.83 5.18 6.36
CA GLU A 107 -21.18 5.00 5.82
C GLU A 107 -21.15 4.14 4.55
N LEU A 108 -22.24 3.43 4.30
CA LEU A 108 -22.34 2.46 3.20
C LEU A 108 -21.95 3.06 1.83
N GLU A 109 -22.42 4.27 1.51
CA GLU A 109 -22.11 4.92 0.23
C GLU A 109 -20.61 5.20 0.06
N VAL A 110 -19.94 5.61 1.15
CA VAL A 110 -18.50 5.86 1.14
C VAL A 110 -17.74 4.55 1.04
N ASP A 111 -18.19 3.50 1.72
CA ASP A 111 -17.54 2.19 1.72
C ASP A 111 -17.74 1.41 0.40
N LEU A 112 -18.77 1.80 -0.38
CA LEU A 112 -19.01 1.41 -1.77
C LEU A 112 -18.24 2.24 -2.78
N THR A 113 -17.43 3.20 -2.35
CA THR A 113 -16.56 3.94 -3.26
C THR A 113 -15.27 3.16 -3.48
N TYR A 114 -14.97 2.87 -4.74
CA TYR A 114 -13.68 2.30 -5.13
C TYR A 114 -12.62 3.39 -5.08
N GLN A 115 -11.84 3.41 -4.02
CA GLN A 115 -10.70 4.29 -3.90
C GLN A 115 -9.56 3.53 -4.52
N THR A 116 -9.22 3.83 -5.79
CA THR A 116 -8.06 3.24 -6.48
C THR A 116 -6.86 3.30 -5.55
N ALA A 117 -6.62 2.22 -4.81
CA ALA A 117 -5.72 2.28 -3.69
C ALA A 117 -4.36 2.45 -4.31
N VAL A 118 -3.78 3.65 -4.20
CA VAL A 118 -2.36 3.84 -4.43
C VAL A 118 -1.72 2.81 -3.53
N MET A 119 -1.13 1.78 -4.16
CA MET A 119 -0.53 0.64 -3.48
C MET A 119 0.76 1.14 -2.81
N SER A 120 0.62 2.00 -1.80
CA SER A 120 1.70 2.51 -1.00
C SER A 120 2.11 1.42 -0.04
N TYR A 121 3.28 0.84 -0.31
CA TYR A 121 3.95 -0.10 0.58
C TYR A 121 4.78 0.59 1.65
N GLY A 122 4.98 1.90 1.54
CA GLY A 122 5.47 2.69 2.66
C GLY A 122 4.34 2.87 3.67
N GLY A 123 4.66 2.86 4.96
CA GLY A 123 3.73 3.31 6.00
C GLY A 123 3.32 4.77 5.77
N GLU A 124 2.78 5.43 6.78
CA GLU A 124 2.22 6.79 6.67
C GLU A 124 3.22 7.85 6.10
N ASP A 125 4.51 7.53 6.04
CA ASP A 125 5.58 8.33 5.41
C ASP A 125 5.95 7.94 3.95
N GLY A 126 5.21 7.02 3.33
CA GLY A 126 5.48 6.46 2.01
C GLY A 126 5.09 7.37 0.86
N LYS A 127 5.80 8.48 0.66
CA LYS A 127 5.75 9.24 -0.60
C LYS A 127 6.28 8.34 -1.73
N THR A 128 5.40 7.93 -2.63
CA THR A 128 5.80 7.33 -3.91
C THR A 128 6.44 8.40 -4.78
N PHE A 129 7.75 8.29 -5.02
CA PHE A 129 8.44 9.12 -6.01
C PHE A 129 8.11 8.59 -7.40
N SER A 130 7.14 9.20 -8.07
CA SER A 130 7.05 9.11 -9.52
C SER A 130 8.21 9.93 -10.08
N PHE A 131 9.17 9.26 -10.72
CA PHE A 131 10.16 9.96 -11.53
C PHE A 131 9.43 10.67 -12.67
N PRO A 132 9.52 12.01 -12.81
CA PRO A 132 9.02 12.66 -14.00
C PRO A 132 9.88 12.19 -15.18
N THR A 133 9.22 11.87 -16.30
CA THR A 133 9.87 11.60 -17.57
C THR A 133 10.81 12.76 -17.88
N GLN A 134 12.10 12.46 -18.02
CA GLN A 134 13.14 13.44 -18.28
C GLN A 134 12.82 14.14 -19.61
N LYS A 135 12.28 15.37 -19.56
CA LYS A 135 12.25 16.24 -20.73
C LYS A 135 13.69 16.62 -21.03
N ALA A 136 14.19 16.17 -22.16
CA ALA A 136 15.47 16.62 -22.70
C ALA A 136 15.45 18.14 -22.85
N ASN A 137 16.55 18.77 -22.44
CA ASN A 137 16.90 20.19 -22.57
C ASN A 137 16.19 21.16 -21.60
N GLY A 138 16.77 21.31 -20.42
CA GLY A 138 16.58 22.48 -19.56
C GLY A 138 17.68 22.56 -18.50
N LYS A 139 18.62 23.49 -18.65
CA LYS A 139 19.64 23.84 -17.64
C LYS A 139 18.94 24.20 -16.32
N PRO A 140 19.29 23.63 -15.15
CA PRO A 140 18.68 24.03 -13.89
C PRO A 140 19.14 25.44 -13.51
N ALA A 141 18.19 26.33 -13.27
CA ALA A 141 18.43 27.65 -12.70
C ALA A 141 18.74 27.49 -11.20
N ALA A 142 19.87 28.06 -10.77
CA ALA A 142 20.24 28.18 -9.37
C ALA A 142 19.18 28.99 -8.61
N LYS A 143 18.60 28.41 -7.56
CA LYS A 143 17.79 29.14 -6.58
C LYS A 143 18.55 29.26 -5.27
N THR A 144 19.02 30.49 -5.10
CA THR A 144 19.32 31.25 -3.89
C THR A 144 18.93 30.62 -2.54
N SER A 145 19.96 30.55 -1.70
CA SER A 145 19.99 30.29 -0.28
C SER A 145 19.00 31.14 0.53
N GLY A 146 18.04 30.48 1.18
CA GLY A 146 17.26 31.02 2.28
C GLY A 146 17.90 30.61 3.62
N THR A 147 18.52 31.58 4.29
CA THR A 147 19.16 31.47 5.60
C THR A 147 18.14 31.13 6.69
N THR A 148 18.24 29.97 7.34
CA THR A 148 17.59 29.73 8.64
C THR A 148 18.47 28.85 9.53
N GLY A 149 18.93 29.45 10.64
CA GLY A 149 19.32 28.83 11.91
C GLY A 149 20.18 27.58 11.88
N SER A 150 21.49 27.76 12.06
CA SER A 150 22.41 26.70 12.50
C SER A 150 22.00 26.15 13.87
N SER A 151 21.12 25.16 13.91
CA SER A 151 20.96 24.29 15.07
C SER A 151 21.83 23.06 14.84
N GLN A 152 22.89 22.92 15.65
CA GLN A 152 23.69 21.71 15.65
C GLN A 152 22.78 20.50 15.87
N PRO A 153 22.92 19.41 15.09
CA PRO A 153 22.14 18.21 15.32
C PRO A 153 22.39 17.72 16.73
N ALA A 154 21.33 17.44 17.48
CA ALA A 154 21.43 16.79 18.78
C ALA A 154 22.24 15.51 18.60
N THR A 155 23.42 15.45 19.20
CA THR A 155 24.32 14.30 19.14
C THR A 155 24.30 13.61 20.50
N HIS A 156 24.45 12.29 20.48
CA HIS A 156 24.89 11.58 21.69
C HIS A 156 26.31 12.03 22.03
N GLY A 157 26.73 11.90 23.30
CA GLY A 157 28.10 12.23 23.74
C GLY A 157 29.23 11.54 22.97
N ASN A 158 28.91 10.59 22.10
CA ASN A 158 29.81 9.86 21.22
C ASN A 158 29.83 10.40 19.76
N GLY A 159 29.23 11.57 19.49
CA GLY A 159 29.22 12.20 18.16
C GLY A 159 28.23 11.60 17.14
N ALA A 160 27.48 10.55 17.50
CA ALA A 160 26.41 10.00 16.68
C ALA A 160 25.12 10.84 16.80
N PRO A 161 24.33 11.02 15.72
CA PRO A 161 23.07 11.76 15.77
C PRO A 161 22.05 11.08 16.70
N ASN A 162 21.39 11.88 17.54
CA ASN A 162 20.26 11.43 18.36
C ASN A 162 18.94 11.66 17.60
N PHE A 163 18.48 10.64 16.87
CA PHE A 163 17.24 10.74 16.09
C PHE A 163 15.98 10.84 16.96
N ALA A 164 16.03 10.37 18.22
CA ALA A 164 14.88 10.43 19.12
C ALA A 164 14.52 11.87 19.52
N SER A 165 15.52 12.76 19.59
CA SER A 165 15.32 14.18 19.90
C SER A 165 15.13 15.07 18.66
N MET A 166 15.22 14.52 17.45
CA MET A 166 15.05 15.28 16.20
C MET A 166 13.60 15.25 15.75
N ASN A 167 13.09 16.41 15.31
CA ASN A 167 11.83 16.48 14.56
C ASN A 167 12.02 16.00 13.11
N SER A 168 10.92 15.86 12.36
CA SER A 168 10.93 15.34 10.98
C SER A 168 11.80 16.16 10.02
N GLU A 169 11.77 17.49 10.13
CA GLU A 169 12.58 18.40 9.30
C GLU A 169 14.08 18.26 9.58
N GLN A 170 14.46 18.14 10.85
CA GLN A 170 15.85 17.95 11.27
C GLN A 170 16.42 16.61 10.80
N ARG A 171 15.61 15.53 10.86
CA ARG A 171 16.02 14.22 10.32
C ARG A 171 16.25 14.30 8.81
N LEU A 172 15.34 14.96 8.08
CA LEU A 172 15.47 15.13 6.63
C LEU A 172 16.76 15.88 6.26
N ALA A 173 17.04 17.00 6.93
CA ALA A 173 18.26 17.78 6.71
C ALA A 173 19.54 16.98 7.04
N TYR A 174 19.54 16.19 8.11
CA TYR A 174 20.66 15.31 8.44
C TYR A 174 20.91 14.27 7.34
N HIS A 175 19.85 13.62 6.85
CA HIS A 175 19.96 12.61 5.79
C HIS A 175 20.42 13.21 4.46
N GLN A 176 19.89 14.37 4.06
CA GLN A 176 20.34 15.09 2.87
C GLN A 176 21.83 15.44 2.95
N ASN A 177 22.27 16.02 4.07
CA ASN A 177 23.68 16.35 4.27
C ASN A 177 24.60 15.13 4.26
N ARG A 178 24.15 14.02 4.86
CA ARG A 178 24.91 12.76 4.85
C ARG A 178 25.04 12.19 3.45
N LEU A 179 23.97 12.21 2.66
CA LEU A 179 23.98 11.75 1.26
C LEU A 179 24.91 12.63 0.42
N ASN A 180 24.82 13.96 0.56
CA ASN A 180 25.70 14.89 -0.16
C ASN A 180 27.18 14.67 0.20
N ARG A 181 27.52 14.35 1.46
CA ARG A 181 28.90 13.97 1.83
C ARG A 181 29.34 12.63 1.25
N MET A 182 28.43 11.66 1.15
CA MET A 182 28.76 10.32 0.67
C MET A 182 28.92 10.28 -0.85
N PHE A 183 28.12 11.05 -1.57
CA PHE A 183 27.99 10.93 -3.03
C PHE A 183 28.44 12.18 -3.79
N GLY A 184 28.70 13.29 -3.11
CA GLY A 184 28.98 14.58 -3.75
C GLY A 184 27.77 15.12 -4.52
N GLU A 185 27.79 16.42 -4.84
CA GLU A 185 27.05 16.94 -6.00
C GLU A 185 27.99 17.01 -7.21
#